data_AF-A0A7J9MHI3-F1
#
_entry.id   AF-A0A7J9MHI3-F1
#
_cell.length_a   1.000
_cell.length_b   1.000
_cell.length_c   1.000
_cell.angle_alpha   90.00
_cell.angle_beta   90.00
_cell.angle_gamma   90.00
#
_symmetry.space_group_name_H-M   'P 1'
#
loop_
_entity.id
_entity.type
_entity.pdbx_description
1 polymer ?
#
loop_
_entity_poly.entity_id
_entity_poly.type
_entity_poly.pdbx_seq_one_letter_code
_entity_poly.pdbx_strand_id
1 'polypeptide(L)'
;MTEESKQRRNVEAVKVQTASSSEERRSNNNLPNFLLSVRLKYVKLGYHYVISNAMYLMLVPLLGIASVHLSTLTILDFVRLWDQLKFNLVSETLCSGLLVFLATLYFMSRPRKVFLVNFACYKPEADRICTREIFMERSGLTGSFTGENLAFQKKILERSGLGQKTYLPEAVMRVPPNPCMAEARKEAETVMFGAIDELLDKTGVKAKDIGILVVNCSLFNPTPSLSAMVVNRYKLRGNILSYNLGGMGCSAGLISIDLAKQLLR
;
A
#
# COMPACT_ATOMS: atom_id res chain seq x y z
N MET A 1 -81.31 29.82 9.45
CA MET A 1 -80.24 29.36 8.55
C MET A 1 -78.98 29.98 9.11
N THR A 2 -78.40 29.30 10.09
CA THR A 2 -77.64 29.97 11.15
C THR A 2 -76.47 29.08 11.59
N GLU A 3 -75.40 29.77 11.97
CA GLU A 3 -74.29 29.37 12.84
C GLU A 3 -73.01 28.84 12.17
N GLU A 4 -72.07 29.79 12.07
CA GLU A 4 -70.63 29.59 12.05
C GLU A 4 -70.19 28.65 13.19
N SER A 5 -69.41 27.62 12.85
CA SER A 5 -68.62 26.89 13.84
C SER A 5 -67.19 26.66 13.34
N LYS A 6 -66.29 26.98 14.26
CA LYS A 6 -64.85 27.19 14.16
C LYS A 6 -64.13 25.84 14.14
N GLN A 7 -63.54 25.46 13.01
CA GLN A 7 -62.80 24.20 12.87
C GLN A 7 -61.28 24.44 12.86
N ARG A 8 -60.63 24.23 14.01
CA ARG A 8 -59.18 23.98 14.08
C ARG A 8 -58.97 22.52 14.49
N ARG A 9 -58.29 21.77 13.63
CA ARG A 9 -57.98 20.33 13.78
C ARG A 9 -56.87 20.11 14.81
N ASN A 10 -57.12 19.13 15.67
CA ASN A 10 -56.21 18.58 16.67
C ASN A 10 -55.03 17.85 16.02
N VAL A 11 -53.85 18.01 16.60
CA VAL A 11 -52.69 17.13 16.40
C VAL A 11 -52.53 16.34 17.71
N GLU A 12 -52.79 15.03 17.66
CA GLU A 12 -52.54 14.12 18.78
C GLU A 12 -51.05 13.77 18.84
N ALA A 13 -50.43 14.01 20.00
CA ALA A 13 -49.13 13.49 20.35
C ALA A 13 -49.31 12.20 21.17
N VAL A 14 -48.82 11.08 20.64
CA VAL A 14 -48.82 9.77 21.28
C VAL A 14 -47.93 9.80 22.53
N LYS A 15 -48.54 9.63 23.71
CA LYS A 15 -47.86 9.36 24.99
C LYS A 15 -47.70 7.85 25.16
N VAL A 16 -46.46 7.39 25.30
CA VAL A 16 -46.16 6.03 25.78
C VAL A 16 -45.75 6.13 27.26
N GLN A 17 -46.52 5.43 28.11
CA GLN A 17 -46.27 5.28 29.54
C GLN A 17 -45.10 4.33 29.81
N THR A 18 -44.17 4.75 30.67
CA THR A 18 -43.18 3.88 31.29
C THR A 18 -43.68 3.41 32.65
N ALA A 19 -43.81 2.09 32.80
CA ALA A 19 -44.06 1.43 34.08
C ALA A 19 -42.84 1.57 35.00
N SER A 20 -43.09 1.84 36.27
CA SER A 20 -42.09 1.90 37.33
C SER A 20 -41.70 0.51 37.80
N SER A 21 -40.41 0.19 37.76
CA SER A 21 -39.79 -0.79 38.64
C SER A 21 -38.53 -0.18 39.24
N SER A 22 -38.57 0.01 40.54
CA SER A 22 -37.51 0.50 41.41
C SER A 22 -36.29 -0.42 41.38
N GLU A 23 -35.17 0.08 40.86
CA GLU A 23 -33.81 -0.42 41.17
C GLU A 23 -32.90 0.79 41.47
N GLU A 24 -32.40 0.85 42.70
CA GLU A 24 -31.46 1.85 43.17
C GLU A 24 -30.16 1.79 42.34
N ARG A 25 -29.94 2.77 41.46
CA ARG A 25 -28.61 3.02 40.87
C ARG A 25 -27.93 4.16 41.60
N ARG A 26 -27.00 3.82 42.49
CA ARG A 26 -25.96 4.73 43.00
C ARG A 26 -25.23 5.36 41.82
N SER A 27 -25.45 6.66 41.62
CA SER A 27 -24.65 7.52 40.75
C SER A 27 -23.25 7.68 41.34
N ASN A 28 -22.31 6.83 40.91
CA ASN A 28 -20.88 7.02 41.19
C ASN A 28 -20.34 8.12 40.25
N ASN A 29 -20.45 9.37 40.68
CA ASN A 29 -19.76 10.50 40.06
C ASN A 29 -18.28 10.49 40.48
N ASN A 30 -17.50 9.55 39.94
CA ASN A 30 -16.05 9.63 39.99
C ASN A 30 -15.56 10.15 38.63
N LEU A 31 -15.10 11.40 38.59
CA LEU A 31 -14.35 11.89 37.43
C LEU A 31 -13.15 10.95 37.18
N PRO A 32 -12.83 10.62 35.92
CA PRO A 32 -11.67 9.79 35.63
C PRO A 32 -10.41 10.52 36.10
N ASN A 33 -9.66 9.87 36.99
CA ASN A 33 -8.39 10.35 37.51
C ASN A 33 -7.36 10.40 36.37
N PHE A 34 -7.27 11.54 35.68
CA PHE A 34 -6.38 11.74 34.53
C PHE A 34 -4.92 11.43 34.87
N LEU A 35 -4.46 11.76 36.09
CA LEU A 35 -3.11 11.45 36.56
C LEU A 35 -2.82 9.94 36.60
N LEU A 36 -3.81 9.10 36.91
CA LEU A 36 -3.68 7.65 36.95
C LEU A 36 -3.60 7.06 35.53
N SER A 37 -4.40 7.61 34.60
CA SER A 37 -4.35 7.24 33.17
C SER A 37 -3.02 7.62 32.52
N VAL A 38 -2.47 8.78 32.88
CA VAL A 38 -1.19 9.30 32.40
C VAL A 38 -0.04 8.45 32.96
N ARG A 39 -0.06 8.11 34.27
CA ARG A 39 0.90 7.16 34.87
C ARG A 39 0.84 5.79 34.18
N LEU A 40 -0.34 5.24 33.91
CA LEU A 40 -0.49 3.95 33.21
C LEU A 40 0.04 3.99 31.77
N LYS A 41 -0.14 5.11 31.06
CA LYS A 41 0.41 5.31 29.71
C LYS A 41 1.95 5.29 29.71
N TYR A 42 2.57 5.98 30.68
CA TYR A 42 4.04 5.98 30.82
C TYR A 42 4.59 4.63 31.32
N VAL A 43 3.86 3.94 32.21
CA VAL A 43 4.22 2.59 32.65
C VAL A 43 4.14 1.61 31.49
N LYS A 44 3.09 1.68 30.66
CA LYS A 44 2.94 0.82 29.47
C LYS A 44 3.99 1.13 28.40
N LEU A 45 4.34 2.40 28.21
CA LEU A 45 5.43 2.82 27.32
C LEU A 45 6.79 2.32 27.84
N GLY A 46 7.04 2.44 29.14
CA GLY A 46 8.24 1.92 29.79
C GLY A 46 8.34 0.40 29.67
N TYR A 47 7.26 -0.33 29.95
CA TYR A 47 7.20 -1.79 29.77
C TYR A 47 7.43 -2.21 28.33
N HIS A 48 6.81 -1.51 27.37
CA HIS A 48 7.02 -1.77 25.96
C HIS A 48 8.46 -1.50 25.53
N TYR A 49 9.08 -0.44 26.06
CA TYR A 49 10.48 -0.11 25.80
C TYR A 49 11.44 -1.14 26.41
N VAL A 50 11.17 -1.59 27.64
CA VAL A 50 11.96 -2.62 28.33
C VAL A 50 11.83 -3.96 27.61
N ILE A 51 10.63 -4.38 27.21
CA ILE A 51 10.44 -5.64 26.48
C ILE A 51 11.05 -5.57 25.07
N SER A 52 10.82 -4.48 24.34
CA SER A 52 11.34 -4.33 22.97
C SER A 52 12.86 -4.23 22.92
N ASN A 53 13.49 -3.74 23.99
CA ASN A 53 14.94 -3.61 24.11
C ASN A 53 15.56 -4.58 25.12
N ALA A 54 14.82 -5.58 25.61
CA ALA A 54 15.27 -6.51 26.64
C ALA A 54 16.55 -7.25 26.22
N MET A 55 16.64 -7.61 24.94
CA MET A 55 17.85 -8.19 24.35
C MET A 55 19.07 -7.29 24.53
N TYR A 56 18.96 -6.00 24.20
CA TYR A 56 20.07 -5.05 24.36
C TYR A 56 20.41 -4.80 25.84
N LEU A 57 19.38 -4.72 26.69
CA LEU A 57 19.52 -4.49 28.13
C LEU A 57 20.23 -5.66 28.83
N MET A 58 20.05 -6.89 28.33
CA MET A 58 20.80 -8.07 28.77
C MET A 58 22.17 -8.21 28.09
N LEU A 59 22.29 -7.83 26.82
CA LEU A 59 23.52 -7.97 26.04
C LEU A 59 24.63 -7.04 26.52
N VAL A 60 24.30 -5.80 26.91
CA VAL A 60 25.31 -4.80 27.36
C VAL A 60 26.05 -5.24 28.64
N PRO A 61 25.37 -5.69 29.71
CA PRO A 61 26.04 -6.27 30.87
C PRO A 61 26.85 -7.52 30.54
N LEU A 62 26.33 -8.39 29.66
CA LEU A 62 27.00 -9.62 29.25
C LEU A 62 28.32 -9.31 28.51
N LEU A 63 28.29 -8.34 27.59
CA LEU A 63 29.47 -7.84 26.88
C LEU A 63 30.46 -7.17 27.85
N GLY A 64 29.96 -6.43 28.85
CA GLY A 64 30.80 -5.84 29.90
C GLY A 64 31.53 -6.91 30.72
N ILE A 65 30.83 -7.95 31.17
CA ILE A 65 31.41 -9.09 31.90
C ILE A 65 32.42 -9.84 31.02
N ALA A 66 32.06 -10.13 29.78
CA ALA A 66 32.96 -10.77 28.81
C ALA A 66 34.22 -9.94 28.58
N SER A 67 34.10 -8.61 28.48
CA SER A 67 35.24 -7.70 28.29
C SER A 67 36.15 -7.62 29.51
N VAL A 68 35.61 -7.72 30.73
CA VAL A 68 36.41 -7.80 31.96
C VAL A 68 37.17 -9.13 32.01
N HIS A 69 36.51 -10.24 31.69
CA HIS A 69 37.18 -11.54 31.58
C HIS A 69 38.24 -11.55 30.47
N LEU A 70 37.99 -10.92 29.33
CA LEU A 70 38.97 -10.79 28.24
C LEU A 70 40.18 -9.94 28.67
N SER A 71 39.96 -8.90 29.48
CA SER A 71 41.02 -8.04 30.02
C SER A 71 41.91 -8.76 31.04
N THR A 72 41.39 -9.80 31.70
CA THR A 72 42.16 -10.64 32.62
C THR A 72 42.97 -11.75 31.92
N LEU A 73 42.79 -11.95 30.61
CA LEU A 73 43.56 -12.93 29.86
C LEU A 73 45.00 -12.44 29.66
N THR A 74 45.96 -13.20 30.17
CA THR A 74 47.37 -12.95 29.87
C THR A 74 47.80 -13.62 28.56
N ILE A 75 48.90 -13.16 27.97
CA ILE A 75 49.48 -13.73 26.73
C ILE A 75 49.71 -15.25 26.88
N LEU A 76 50.04 -15.72 28.09
CA LEU A 76 50.23 -17.13 28.41
C LEU A 76 48.93 -17.94 28.30
N ASP A 77 47.79 -17.38 28.71
CA ASP A 77 46.47 -18.01 28.59
C ASP A 77 46.05 -18.13 27.13
N PHE A 78 46.38 -17.13 26.32
CA PHE A 78 46.13 -17.15 24.88
C PHE A 78 46.95 -18.23 24.17
N VAL A 79 48.22 -18.40 24.53
CA VAL A 79 49.08 -19.49 24.03
C VAL A 79 48.53 -20.85 24.46
N ARG A 80 48.04 -20.99 25.70
CA ARG A 80 47.46 -22.24 26.21
C ARG A 80 46.14 -22.61 25.54
N LEU A 81 45.27 -21.62 25.29
CA LEU A 81 44.05 -21.78 24.49
C LEU A 81 44.37 -22.16 23.06
N TRP A 82 45.41 -21.55 22.47
CA TRP A 82 45.87 -21.85 21.12
C TRP A 82 46.44 -23.28 21.00
N ASP A 83 47.19 -23.75 21.99
CA ASP A 83 47.65 -25.13 22.06
C ASP A 83 46.48 -26.12 22.25
N GLN A 84 45.51 -25.81 23.11
CA GLN A 84 44.30 -26.61 23.26
C GLN A 84 43.48 -26.68 21.96
N LEU A 85 43.43 -25.58 21.20
CA LEU A 85 42.76 -25.52 19.90
C LEU A 85 43.51 -26.35 18.84
N LYS A 86 44.85 -26.32 18.84
CA LYS A 86 45.71 -27.05 17.90
C LYS A 86 45.78 -28.56 18.13
N PHE A 87 45.70 -28.99 19.39
CA PHE A 87 45.93 -30.40 19.76
C PHE A 87 44.64 -31.18 20.06
N ASN A 88 43.49 -30.50 20.19
CA ASN A 88 42.22 -31.16 20.50
C ASN A 88 41.28 -31.15 19.27
N LEU A 89 41.31 -32.25 18.50
CA LEU A 89 40.51 -32.47 17.29
C LEU A 89 39.01 -32.14 17.50
N VAL A 90 38.49 -32.41 18.71
CA VAL A 90 37.10 -32.13 19.09
C VAL A 90 36.83 -30.63 19.15
N SER A 91 37.76 -29.83 19.66
CA SER A 91 37.62 -28.37 19.75
C SER A 91 37.68 -27.70 18.38
N GLU A 92 38.59 -28.17 17.51
CA GLU A 92 38.73 -27.70 16.14
C GLU A 92 37.50 -28.02 15.28
N THR A 93 36.98 -29.25 15.36
CA THR A 93 35.75 -29.65 14.66
C THR A 93 34.52 -28.90 15.19
N LEU A 94 34.43 -28.65 16.50
CA LEU A 94 33.33 -27.89 17.08
C LEU A 94 33.38 -26.41 16.66
N CYS A 95 34.55 -25.76 16.69
CA CYS A 95 34.71 -24.37 16.27
C CYS A 95 34.44 -24.17 14.77
N SER A 96 34.97 -25.05 13.91
CA SER A 96 34.71 -24.99 12.47
C SER A 96 33.25 -25.25 12.14
N GLY A 97 32.62 -26.24 12.78
CA GLY A 97 31.19 -26.51 12.66
C GLY A 97 30.33 -25.33 13.09
N LEU A 98 30.66 -24.69 14.22
CA LEU A 98 29.98 -23.49 14.70
C LEU A 98 30.14 -22.31 13.74
N LEU A 99 31.34 -22.08 13.20
CA LEU A 99 31.59 -21.03 12.21
C LEU A 99 30.77 -21.26 10.92
N VAL A 100 30.75 -22.48 10.39
CA VAL A 100 29.94 -22.81 9.21
C VAL A 100 28.46 -22.65 9.49
N PHE A 101 27.98 -23.08 10.66
CA PHE A 101 26.59 -22.91 11.09
C PHE A 101 26.20 -21.43 11.20
N LEU A 102 27.01 -20.61 11.89
CA LEU A 102 26.79 -19.18 12.03
C LEU A 102 26.88 -18.45 10.68
N ALA A 103 27.83 -18.82 9.82
CA ALA A 103 27.93 -18.27 8.47
C ALA A 103 26.69 -18.63 7.64
N THR A 104 26.24 -19.89 7.70
CA THR A 104 25.02 -20.35 7.01
C THR A 104 23.80 -19.59 7.50
N LEU A 105 23.61 -19.47 8.83
CA LEU A 105 22.54 -18.67 9.42
C LEU A 105 22.63 -17.19 9.00
N TYR A 106 23.84 -16.63 8.94
CA TYR A 106 24.05 -15.26 8.50
C TYR A 106 23.64 -15.08 7.03
N PHE A 107 24.08 -15.95 6.12
CA PHE A 107 23.71 -15.87 4.71
C PHE A 107 22.22 -16.16 4.47
N MET A 108 21.61 -17.05 5.24
CA MET A 108 20.18 -17.35 5.16
C MET A 108 19.30 -16.24 5.75
N SER A 109 19.77 -15.54 6.78
CA SER A 109 19.04 -14.42 7.42
C SER A 109 19.19 -13.08 6.68
N ARG A 110 20.11 -13.00 5.71
CA ARG A 110 20.29 -11.79 4.91
C ARG A 110 19.04 -11.53 4.07
N PRO A 111 18.49 -10.29 4.11
CA PRO A 111 17.34 -9.95 3.29
C PRO A 111 17.71 -10.06 1.82
N ARG A 112 16.90 -10.79 1.05
CA ARG A 112 17.05 -10.88 -0.40
C ARG A 112 16.87 -9.49 -1.02
N LYS A 113 17.80 -9.10 -1.88
CA LYS A 113 17.71 -7.85 -2.63
C LYS A 113 16.73 -8.04 -3.78
N VAL A 114 15.77 -7.13 -3.90
CA VAL A 114 14.79 -7.08 -4.98
C VAL A 114 15.16 -5.92 -5.90
N PHE A 115 15.21 -6.18 -7.20
CA PHE A 115 15.64 -5.20 -8.21
C PHE A 115 14.56 -5.00 -9.27
N LEU A 116 14.42 -3.77 -9.75
CA LEU A 116 13.66 -3.48 -10.96
C LEU A 116 14.57 -3.78 -12.16
N VAL A 117 14.22 -4.82 -12.92
CA VAL A 117 15.04 -5.28 -14.06
C VAL A 117 14.72 -4.49 -15.32
N ASN A 118 13.44 -4.18 -15.56
CA ASN A 118 13.00 -3.50 -16.76
C ASN A 118 11.63 -2.80 -16.58
N PHE A 119 11.26 -1.93 -17.51
CA PHE A 119 9.98 -1.25 -17.58
C PHE A 119 9.58 -0.95 -19.04
N ALA A 120 8.29 -0.75 -19.26
CA ALA A 120 7.70 -0.29 -20.51
C ALA A 120 6.51 0.63 -20.22
N CYS A 121 6.22 1.55 -21.15
CA CYS A 121 5.12 2.51 -21.02
C CYS A 121 4.39 2.57 -22.36
N TYR A 122 3.09 2.30 -22.35
CA TYR A 122 2.28 2.43 -23.56
C TYR A 122 2.21 3.90 -24.00
N LYS A 123 2.55 4.15 -25.27
CA LYS A 123 2.41 5.45 -25.92
C LYS A 123 1.26 5.38 -26.93
N PRO A 124 0.17 6.16 -26.75
CA PRO A 124 -0.92 6.18 -27.70
C PRO A 124 -0.52 6.72 -29.08
N GLU A 125 -1.31 6.38 -30.10
CA GLU A 125 -1.19 6.91 -31.45
C GLU A 125 -1.49 8.41 -31.52
N ALA A 126 -1.05 9.06 -32.62
CA ALA A 126 -1.14 10.51 -32.78
C ALA A 126 -2.58 11.03 -32.88
N ASP A 127 -3.52 10.18 -33.28
CA ASP A 127 -4.96 10.48 -33.30
C ASP A 127 -5.54 10.72 -31.89
N ARG A 128 -4.86 10.22 -30.85
CA ARG A 128 -5.23 10.42 -29.44
C ARG A 128 -4.70 11.72 -28.84
N ILE A 129 -3.93 12.51 -29.60
CA ILE A 129 -3.39 13.79 -29.12
C ILE A 129 -4.53 14.79 -28.95
N CYS A 130 -4.66 15.31 -27.73
CA CYS A 130 -5.55 16.39 -27.39
C CYS A 130 -4.75 17.66 -27.18
N THR A 131 -4.81 18.56 -28.17
CA THR A 131 -4.26 19.91 -28.00
C THR A 131 -5.13 20.73 -27.05
N ARG A 132 -4.61 21.86 -26.57
CA ARG A 132 -5.37 22.75 -25.70
C ARG A 132 -6.63 23.30 -26.38
N GLU A 133 -6.52 23.56 -27.68
CA GLU A 133 -7.60 24.08 -28.51
C GLU A 133 -8.70 23.03 -28.65
N ILE A 134 -8.33 21.78 -28.97
CA ILE A 134 -9.28 20.65 -29.01
C ILE A 134 -9.94 20.47 -27.64
N PHE A 135 -9.18 20.47 -26.56
CA PHE A 135 -9.74 20.32 -25.21
C PHE A 135 -10.78 21.39 -24.87
N MET A 136 -10.49 22.66 -25.20
CA MET A 136 -11.40 23.78 -24.94
C MET A 136 -12.64 23.73 -25.86
N GLU A 137 -12.46 23.39 -27.13
CA GLU A 137 -13.56 23.19 -28.09
C GLU A 137 -14.51 22.10 -27.59
N ARG A 138 -13.98 20.92 -27.29
CA ARG A 138 -14.76 19.78 -26.80
C ARG A 138 -15.47 20.11 -25.50
N SER A 139 -14.80 20.79 -24.57
CA SER A 139 -15.41 21.24 -23.30
C SER A 139 -16.61 22.17 -23.55
N GLY A 140 -16.50 23.12 -24.48
CA GLY A 140 -17.61 24.00 -24.87
C GLY A 140 -18.78 23.24 -25.49
N LEU A 141 -18.49 22.27 -26.36
CA LEU A 141 -19.50 21.45 -27.04
C LEU A 141 -20.27 20.52 -26.11
N THR A 142 -19.76 20.24 -24.89
CA THR A 142 -20.51 19.43 -23.91
C THR A 142 -21.78 20.12 -23.38
N GLY A 143 -21.89 21.45 -23.52
CA GLY A 143 -23.01 22.24 -22.99
C GLY A 143 -23.10 22.27 -21.45
N SER A 144 -22.15 21.67 -20.74
CA SER A 144 -22.18 21.55 -19.27
C SER A 144 -21.46 22.71 -18.55
N PHE A 145 -20.75 23.56 -19.29
CA PHE A 145 -19.94 24.64 -18.74
C PHE A 145 -20.44 26.01 -19.20
N THR A 146 -20.54 26.95 -18.27
CA THR A 146 -20.78 28.36 -18.57
C THR A 146 -19.54 29.00 -19.22
N GLY A 147 -19.69 30.17 -19.83
CA GLY A 147 -18.55 30.92 -20.38
C GLY A 147 -17.48 31.25 -19.32
N GLU A 148 -17.90 31.54 -18.08
CA GLU A 148 -16.99 31.76 -16.95
C GLU A 148 -16.21 30.48 -16.57
N ASN A 149 -16.88 29.33 -16.53
CA ASN A 149 -16.24 28.04 -16.27
C ASN A 149 -15.19 27.71 -17.34
N LEU A 150 -15.51 27.96 -18.62
CA LEU A 150 -14.58 27.74 -19.73
C LEU A 150 -13.39 28.71 -19.67
N ALA A 151 -13.61 29.99 -19.33
CA ALA A 151 -12.53 30.94 -19.15
C ALA A 151 -11.60 30.54 -17.99
N PHE A 152 -12.16 30.01 -16.90
CA PHE A 152 -11.38 29.48 -15.78
C PHE A 152 -10.60 28.21 -16.16
N GLN A 153 -11.25 27.27 -16.85
CA GLN A 153 -10.63 26.04 -17.35
C GLN A 153 -9.45 26.35 -18.29
N LYS A 154 -9.59 27.36 -19.17
CA LYS A 154 -8.50 27.84 -20.03
C LYS A 154 -7.30 28.34 -19.22
N LYS A 155 -7.54 29.16 -18.19
CA LYS A 155 -6.47 29.64 -17.28
C LYS A 155 -5.75 28.49 -16.58
N ILE A 156 -6.47 27.45 -16.14
CA ILE A 156 -5.87 26.23 -15.56
C ILE A 156 -4.99 25.55 -16.60
N LEU A 157 -5.50 25.35 -17.81
CA LEU A 157 -4.81 24.63 -18.87
C LEU A 157 -3.49 25.31 -19.26
N GLU A 158 -3.49 26.64 -19.36
CA GLU A 158 -2.30 27.47 -19.64
C GLU A 158 -1.24 27.40 -18.52
N ARG A 159 -1.64 27.07 -17.29
CA ARG A 159 -0.75 27.02 -16.11
C ARG A 159 -0.45 25.60 -15.61
N SER A 160 -1.04 24.58 -16.22
CA SER A 160 -0.96 23.17 -15.79
C SER A 160 0.39 22.49 -16.07
N GLY A 161 1.22 23.07 -16.94
CA GLY A 161 2.44 22.43 -17.45
C GLY A 161 2.20 21.33 -18.49
N LEU A 162 0.94 21.06 -18.87
CA LEU A 162 0.61 20.11 -19.95
C LEU A 162 0.90 20.72 -21.32
N GLY A 163 1.61 19.97 -22.17
CA GLY A 163 1.97 20.37 -23.53
C GLY A 163 0.91 20.04 -24.58
N GLN A 164 1.13 20.49 -25.82
CA GLN A 164 0.22 20.23 -26.96
C GLN A 164 0.24 18.77 -27.46
N LYS A 165 1.09 17.92 -26.87
CA LYS A 165 1.20 16.48 -27.18
C LYS A 165 0.73 15.61 -26.02
N THR A 166 -0.31 16.07 -25.31
CA THR A 166 -0.98 15.32 -24.25
C THR A 166 -2.04 14.43 -24.88
N TYR A 167 -2.25 13.22 -24.36
CA TYR A 167 -3.20 12.27 -24.92
C TYR A 167 -4.45 12.18 -24.05
N LEU A 168 -5.62 11.99 -24.67
CA LEU A 168 -6.86 11.67 -23.98
C LEU A 168 -7.55 10.45 -24.61
N PRO A 169 -8.38 9.72 -23.84
CA PRO A 169 -9.16 8.61 -24.37
C PRO A 169 -10.17 9.09 -25.42
N GLU A 170 -10.36 8.30 -26.46
CA GLU A 170 -11.32 8.59 -27.54
C GLU A 170 -12.73 8.86 -27.00
N ALA A 171 -13.17 8.05 -26.03
CA ALA A 171 -14.48 8.17 -25.39
C ALA A 171 -14.71 9.53 -24.73
N VAL A 172 -13.64 10.18 -24.26
CA VAL A 172 -13.68 11.52 -23.66
C VAL A 172 -13.66 12.61 -24.74
N MET A 173 -12.97 12.36 -25.86
CA MET A 173 -12.81 13.33 -26.95
C MET A 173 -13.97 13.36 -27.95
N ARG A 174 -14.87 12.37 -27.95
CA ARG A 174 -16.08 12.37 -28.79
C ARG A 174 -17.04 13.50 -28.41
N VAL A 175 -17.91 13.89 -29.35
CA VAL A 175 -19.00 14.83 -29.14
C VAL A 175 -20.31 14.17 -29.58
N PRO A 176 -21.23 13.85 -28.65
CA PRO A 176 -21.08 13.94 -27.19
C PRO A 176 -20.07 12.90 -26.66
N PRO A 177 -19.45 13.13 -25.48
CA PRO A 177 -18.61 12.13 -24.82
C PRO A 177 -19.39 10.85 -24.53
N ASN A 178 -18.72 9.68 -24.59
CA ASN A 178 -19.33 8.38 -24.33
C ASN A 178 -18.54 7.56 -23.30
N PRO A 179 -18.45 8.00 -22.03
CA PRO A 179 -17.72 7.29 -20.99
C PRO A 179 -18.53 6.08 -20.50
N CYS A 180 -18.48 4.96 -21.23
CA CYS A 180 -19.17 3.73 -20.87
C CYS A 180 -18.18 2.60 -20.52
N MET A 181 -18.69 1.54 -19.87
CA MET A 181 -17.87 0.39 -19.45
C MET A 181 -17.16 -0.30 -20.61
N ALA A 182 -17.78 -0.34 -21.80
CA ALA A 182 -17.18 -0.96 -22.98
C ALA A 182 -15.98 -0.17 -23.49
N GLU A 183 -16.08 1.17 -23.53
CA GLU A 183 -14.96 2.03 -23.93
C GLU A 183 -13.83 2.00 -22.91
N ALA A 184 -14.15 2.06 -21.62
CA ALA A 184 -13.15 1.96 -20.55
C ALA A 184 -12.42 0.61 -20.57
N ARG A 185 -13.13 -0.49 -20.86
CA ARG A 185 -12.50 -1.80 -21.07
C ARG A 185 -11.59 -1.82 -22.28
N LYS A 186 -12.06 -1.30 -23.43
CA LYS A 186 -11.27 -1.20 -24.66
C LYS A 186 -9.97 -0.42 -24.44
N GLU A 187 -10.06 0.71 -23.75
CA GLU A 187 -8.89 1.52 -23.40
C GLU A 187 -7.93 0.74 -22.48
N ALA A 188 -8.44 0.15 -21.39
CA ALA A 188 -7.64 -0.60 -20.45
C ALA A 188 -6.92 -1.77 -21.12
N GLU A 189 -7.61 -2.53 -22.00
CA GLU A 189 -7.00 -3.60 -22.79
C GLU A 189 -5.90 -3.06 -23.69
N THR A 190 -6.16 -1.98 -24.43
CA THR A 190 -5.17 -1.38 -25.35
C THR A 190 -3.91 -0.94 -24.61
N VAL A 191 -4.07 -0.18 -23.52
CA VAL A 191 -2.96 0.40 -22.76
C VAL A 191 -2.20 -0.67 -21.98
N MET A 192 -2.91 -1.55 -21.27
CA MET A 192 -2.26 -2.57 -20.45
C MET A 192 -1.60 -3.64 -21.32
N PHE A 193 -2.26 -4.10 -22.38
CA PHE A 193 -1.65 -5.11 -23.24
C PHE A 193 -0.46 -4.54 -24.00
N GLY A 194 -0.57 -3.35 -24.60
CA GLY A 194 0.55 -2.75 -25.31
C GLY A 194 1.80 -2.55 -24.44
N ALA A 195 1.63 -2.14 -23.17
CA ALA A 195 2.75 -2.02 -22.23
C ALA A 195 3.35 -3.38 -21.83
N ILE A 196 2.50 -4.41 -21.65
CA ILE A 196 2.97 -5.75 -21.27
C ILE A 196 3.66 -6.44 -22.45
N ASP A 197 3.10 -6.35 -23.66
CA ASP A 197 3.68 -6.89 -24.90
C ASP A 197 5.10 -6.33 -25.10
N GLU A 198 5.27 -5.00 -25.03
CA GLU A 198 6.59 -4.36 -25.14
C GLU A 198 7.57 -4.85 -24.06
N LEU A 199 7.10 -5.00 -22.82
CA LEU A 199 7.94 -5.47 -21.71
C LEU A 199 8.39 -6.93 -21.91
N LEU A 200 7.48 -7.81 -22.34
CA LEU A 200 7.77 -9.22 -22.60
C LEU A 200 8.73 -9.35 -23.78
N ASP A 201 8.51 -8.61 -24.87
CA ASP A 201 9.40 -8.59 -26.03
C ASP A 201 10.80 -8.10 -25.67
N LYS A 202 10.89 -7.03 -24.87
CA LYS A 202 12.17 -6.45 -24.43
C LYS A 202 12.95 -7.35 -23.48
N THR A 203 12.27 -8.19 -22.70
CA THR A 203 12.91 -9.02 -21.66
C THR A 203 13.10 -10.48 -22.07
N GLY A 204 12.34 -10.97 -23.04
CA GLY A 204 12.30 -12.40 -23.40
C GLY A 204 11.72 -13.30 -22.32
N VAL A 205 11.14 -12.75 -21.25
CA VAL A 205 10.53 -13.51 -20.15
C VAL A 205 9.28 -14.21 -20.66
N LYS A 206 9.15 -15.51 -20.40
CA LYS A 206 7.95 -16.24 -20.77
C LYS A 206 6.83 -15.91 -19.78
N ALA A 207 5.62 -15.72 -20.29
CA ALA A 207 4.41 -15.49 -19.49
C ALA A 207 4.22 -16.50 -18.34
N LYS A 208 4.63 -17.77 -18.54
CA LYS A 208 4.54 -18.83 -17.53
C LYS A 208 5.53 -18.68 -16.36
N ASP A 209 6.61 -17.93 -16.55
CA ASP A 209 7.64 -17.69 -15.52
C ASP A 209 7.23 -16.57 -14.56
N ILE A 210 6.18 -15.81 -14.89
CA ILE A 210 5.67 -14.73 -14.05
C ILE A 210 4.91 -15.31 -12.86
N GLY A 211 5.42 -15.06 -11.65
CA GLY A 211 4.85 -15.60 -10.43
C GLY A 211 3.87 -14.71 -9.67
N ILE A 212 3.99 -13.40 -9.85
CA ILE A 212 3.21 -12.38 -9.15
C ILE A 212 2.78 -11.35 -10.19
N LEU A 213 1.50 -11.00 -10.18
CA LEU A 213 0.94 -9.91 -10.97
C LEU A 213 0.27 -8.92 -10.04
N VAL A 214 0.70 -7.66 -10.08
CA VAL A 214 0.04 -6.55 -9.37
C VAL A 214 -0.46 -5.57 -10.42
N VAL A 215 -1.78 -5.45 -10.55
CA VAL A 215 -2.43 -4.45 -11.41
C VAL A 215 -3.01 -3.37 -10.53
N ASN A 216 -2.71 -2.11 -10.86
CA ASN A 216 -3.36 -0.97 -10.24
C ASN A 216 -4.19 -0.19 -11.26
N CYS A 217 -5.40 0.21 -10.86
CA CYS A 217 -6.21 1.16 -11.62
C CYS A 217 -7.19 1.85 -10.68
N SER A 218 -7.26 3.19 -10.72
CA SER A 218 -8.24 3.93 -9.91
C SER A 218 -9.50 4.31 -10.68
N LEU A 219 -9.39 4.45 -12.02
CA LEU A 219 -10.48 4.95 -12.85
C LEU A 219 -11.46 3.86 -13.28
N PHE A 220 -11.01 2.61 -13.37
CA PHE A 220 -11.81 1.51 -13.89
C PHE A 220 -11.51 0.20 -13.13
N ASN A 221 -12.48 -0.29 -12.36
CA ASN A 221 -12.35 -1.52 -11.56
C ASN A 221 -13.53 -2.47 -11.86
N PRO A 222 -13.56 -3.10 -13.03
CA PRO A 222 -14.65 -3.98 -13.45
C PRO A 222 -14.64 -5.32 -12.71
N THR A 223 -15.75 -6.06 -12.84
CA THR A 223 -15.81 -7.50 -12.58
C THR A 223 -16.10 -8.23 -13.90
N PRO A 224 -15.29 -9.22 -14.32
CA PRO A 224 -14.00 -9.65 -13.74
C PRO A 224 -12.93 -8.55 -13.71
N SER A 225 -11.94 -8.69 -12.84
CA SER A 225 -10.92 -7.65 -12.58
C SER A 225 -9.92 -7.49 -13.73
N LEU A 226 -9.20 -6.35 -13.76
CA LEU A 226 -8.15 -6.11 -14.77
C LEU A 226 -6.98 -7.09 -14.62
N SER A 227 -6.67 -7.48 -13.39
CA SER A 227 -5.69 -8.56 -13.16
C SER A 227 -6.13 -9.89 -13.78
N ALA A 228 -7.41 -10.26 -13.67
CA ALA A 228 -7.95 -11.47 -14.28
C ALA A 228 -7.94 -11.40 -15.81
N MET A 229 -8.21 -10.21 -16.37
CA MET A 229 -8.10 -9.94 -17.81
C MET A 229 -6.67 -10.19 -18.32
N VAL A 230 -5.65 -9.69 -17.63
CA VAL A 230 -4.23 -9.91 -17.96
C VAL A 230 -3.86 -11.40 -17.83
N VAL A 231 -4.22 -12.06 -16.72
CA VAL A 231 -3.98 -13.50 -16.51
C VAL A 231 -4.55 -14.33 -17.66
N ASN A 232 -5.79 -14.05 -18.05
CA ASN A 232 -6.47 -14.78 -19.13
C ASN A 232 -5.88 -14.50 -20.51
N ARG A 233 -5.46 -13.26 -20.79
CA ARG A 233 -4.86 -12.88 -22.08
C ARG A 233 -3.53 -13.59 -22.32
N TYR A 234 -2.62 -13.53 -21.33
CA TYR A 234 -1.26 -14.05 -21.47
C TYR A 234 -1.09 -15.51 -21.06
N LYS A 235 -2.17 -16.16 -20.59
CA LYS A 235 -2.13 -17.54 -20.09
C LYS A 235 -1.04 -17.72 -19.04
N LEU A 236 -1.03 -16.80 -18.07
CA LEU A 236 -0.12 -16.87 -16.92
C LEU A 236 -0.35 -18.19 -16.16
N ARG A 237 0.64 -18.60 -15.36
CA ARG A 237 0.59 -19.88 -14.63
C ARG A 237 -0.61 -19.96 -13.67
N GLY A 238 -1.14 -21.16 -13.46
CA GLY A 238 -2.35 -21.38 -12.65
C GLY A 238 -2.20 -21.07 -11.16
N ASN A 239 -0.96 -21.07 -10.63
CA ASN A 239 -0.63 -20.71 -9.26
C ASN A 239 -0.07 -19.27 -9.14
N ILE A 240 -0.52 -18.36 -10.01
CA ILE A 240 -0.11 -16.95 -9.95
C ILE A 240 -0.73 -16.26 -8.73
N LEU A 241 0.05 -15.40 -8.07
CA LEU A 241 -0.46 -14.46 -7.08
C LEU A 241 -0.91 -13.19 -7.81
N SER A 242 -2.22 -12.98 -7.92
CA SER A 242 -2.83 -11.88 -8.68
C SER A 242 -3.51 -10.87 -7.75
N TYR A 243 -3.03 -9.62 -7.77
CA TYR A 243 -3.56 -8.51 -6.98
C TYR A 243 -4.12 -7.43 -7.89
N ASN A 244 -5.36 -6.98 -7.63
CA ASN A 244 -5.99 -5.86 -8.32
C ASN A 244 -6.26 -4.74 -7.33
N LEU A 245 -5.48 -3.67 -7.39
CA LEU A 245 -5.54 -2.55 -6.47
C LEU A 245 -6.31 -1.39 -7.10
N GLY A 246 -7.25 -0.80 -6.35
CA GLY A 246 -8.02 0.36 -6.77
C GLY A 246 -8.13 1.41 -5.67
N GLY A 247 -8.48 2.65 -6.05
CA GLY A 247 -8.80 3.73 -5.11
C GLY A 247 -7.62 4.46 -4.47
N MET A 248 -6.37 4.13 -4.83
CA MET A 248 -5.17 4.79 -4.26
C MET A 248 -4.74 6.06 -5.01
N GLY A 249 -5.27 6.30 -6.22
CA GLY A 249 -4.93 7.47 -7.02
C GLY A 249 -3.46 7.49 -7.43
N CYS A 250 -2.85 8.69 -7.42
CA CYS A 250 -1.49 8.91 -7.94
C CYS A 250 -0.37 8.19 -7.17
N SER A 251 -0.62 7.74 -5.92
CA SER A 251 0.36 6.99 -5.14
C SER A 251 0.41 5.49 -5.48
N ALA A 252 -0.55 5.01 -6.28
CA ALA A 252 -0.76 3.58 -6.53
C ALA A 252 0.47 2.87 -7.11
N GLY A 253 1.27 3.56 -7.94
CA GLY A 253 2.49 3.01 -8.53
C GLY A 253 3.52 2.62 -7.47
N LEU A 254 3.84 3.54 -6.55
CA LEU A 254 4.80 3.26 -5.47
C LEU A 254 4.30 2.19 -4.50
N ILE A 255 3.00 2.21 -4.19
CA ILE A 255 2.39 1.19 -3.33
C ILE A 255 2.47 -0.20 -3.99
N SER A 256 2.23 -0.28 -5.31
CA SER A 256 2.33 -1.53 -6.06
C SER A 256 3.77 -2.09 -6.06
N ILE A 257 4.76 -1.21 -6.20
CA ILE A 257 6.18 -1.59 -6.15
C ILE A 257 6.56 -2.07 -4.75
N ASP A 258 6.11 -1.39 -3.69
CA ASP A 258 6.38 -1.82 -2.31
C ASP A 258 5.71 -3.16 -1.99
N LEU A 259 4.47 -3.35 -2.41
CA LEU A 259 3.79 -4.65 -2.30
C LEU A 259 4.57 -5.75 -3.02
N ALA A 260 4.99 -5.54 -4.27
CA ALA A 260 5.78 -6.51 -5.01
C ALA A 260 7.10 -6.84 -4.29
N LYS A 261 7.77 -5.85 -3.71
CA LYS A 261 8.99 -6.04 -2.91
C LYS A 261 8.73 -6.87 -1.65
N GLN A 262 7.61 -6.66 -0.96
CA GLN A 262 7.24 -7.45 0.22
C GLN A 262 6.93 -8.91 -0.15
N LEU A 263 6.28 -9.15 -1.30
CA LEU A 263 5.95 -10.49 -1.78
C LEU A 263 7.15 -11.29 -2.30
N LEU A 264 8.21 -10.61 -2.76
CA LEU A 264 9.42 -11.24 -3.28
C LEU A 264 10.48 -11.58 -2.21
N ARG A 265 10.26 -11.16 -0.95
CA ARG A 265 11.18 -11.43 0.17
C ARG A 265 10.93 -12.83 0.73
#